data_AF-A0A8R1DL94-F1
#
_entry.id   AF-A0A8R1DL94-F1
#
_cell.length_a   1.000
_cell.length_b   1.000
_cell.length_c   1.000
_cell.angle_alpha   90.00
_cell.angle_beta   90.00
_cell.angle_gamma   90.00
#
_symmetry.space_group_name_H-M   'P 1'
#
loop_
_entity.id
_entity.type
_entity.pdbx_description
1 polymer ?
#
loop_
_entity_poly.entity_id
_entity_poly.type
_entity_poly.pdbx_seq_one_letter_code
_entity_poly.pdbx_strand_id
1 'polypeptide(L)'
;MSALNMSYSLLVMVYDRLYAIRDPFGNRPLCVGTVFSKEDGTPSAYCASSESCALPANSKLNFEVSPGEIVELSAKGIRSVMQMKPSTPQAMCIFEYVYFARNDSEIEGQQVQTVREECGRTMALEDDIEADIVGNVPDSSLSAAIGYASQSGIPYEPCLHRNSYVGRSFIQPNDTMRQNAIKMKFGVLKKKVQNQRIVLVDDSIVRGNTMRTLVKMLKEAGAKEVHLRIASPPVKFPCFMGINIPSNLELIAAQKSIPEIAEYVGADSVRYLSVDGLVKSVQKGIARAVNFSPGHCTACLTGKYPVPIEI
;
A
#
# COMPACT_ATOMS: atom_id res chain seq x y z
N MET A 1 -15.07 -12.96 21.30
CA MET A 1 -14.51 -12.42 20.04
C MET A 1 -14.83 -13.28 18.81
N SER A 2 -15.12 -14.57 18.94
CA SER A 2 -15.55 -15.45 17.82
C SER A 2 -16.85 -15.06 17.11
N ALA A 3 -17.61 -14.10 17.66
CA ALA A 3 -18.85 -13.59 17.07
C ALA A 3 -18.66 -12.31 16.24
N LEU A 4 -17.44 -11.75 16.19
CA LEU A 4 -17.15 -10.51 15.47
C LEU A 4 -16.60 -10.83 14.07
N ASN A 5 -17.42 -10.61 13.05
CA ASN A 5 -17.04 -10.77 11.64
C ASN A 5 -16.39 -9.49 11.09
N MET A 6 -15.41 -8.94 11.80
CA MET A 6 -14.73 -7.69 11.41
C MET A 6 -13.22 -7.82 11.54
N SER A 7 -12.52 -6.93 10.82
CA SER A 7 -11.07 -6.78 10.86
C SER A 7 -10.63 -5.96 12.06
N TYR A 8 -9.61 -6.39 12.81
CA TYR A 8 -9.08 -5.61 13.94
C TYR A 8 -7.67 -6.04 14.37
N SER A 9 -6.88 -5.02 14.74
CA SER A 9 -5.71 -5.13 15.61
C SER A 9 -5.97 -4.26 16.83
N LEU A 10 -6.03 -4.86 18.02
CA LEU A 10 -6.40 -4.17 19.26
C LEU A 10 -5.26 -4.22 20.28
N LEU A 11 -5.09 -3.10 20.99
CA LEU A 11 -4.34 -3.04 22.22
C LEU A 11 -5.32 -2.74 23.37
N VAL A 12 -5.35 -3.61 24.38
CA VAL A 12 -6.19 -3.44 25.56
C VAL A 12 -5.31 -3.48 26.79
N MET A 13 -5.33 -2.41 27.60
CA MET A 13 -4.58 -2.38 28.85
C MET A 13 -5.51 -2.63 30.03
N VAL A 14 -5.13 -3.55 30.90
CA VAL A 14 -5.85 -3.86 32.14
C VAL A 14 -4.83 -3.94 33.27
N TYR A 15 -4.93 -3.02 34.23
CA TYR A 15 -3.95 -2.86 35.32
C TYR A 15 -2.50 -2.77 34.80
N ASP A 16 -1.67 -3.77 35.12
CA ASP A 16 -0.25 -3.88 34.80
C ASP A 16 0.04 -4.72 33.54
N ARG A 17 -0.99 -5.00 32.73
CA ARG A 17 -0.91 -5.87 31.55
C ARG A 17 -1.43 -5.17 30.31
N LEU A 18 -0.71 -5.35 29.20
CA LEU A 18 -1.14 -4.95 27.87
C LEU A 18 -1.41 -6.19 27.03
N TYR A 19 -2.57 -6.26 26.40
CA TYR A 19 -2.97 -7.35 25.51
C TYR A 19 -2.97 -6.87 24.06
N ALA A 20 -2.17 -7.51 23.22
CA ALA A 20 -2.16 -7.34 21.78
C ALA A 20 -3.00 -8.45 21.14
N ILE A 21 -4.03 -8.08 20.40
CA ILE A 21 -5.05 -9.00 19.91
C ILE A 21 -5.24 -8.79 18.41
N ARG A 22 -5.16 -9.86 17.63
CA ARG A 22 -5.37 -9.81 16.18
C ARG A 22 -6.57 -10.66 15.78
N ASP A 23 -7.36 -10.16 14.83
CA ASP A 23 -8.53 -10.85 14.31
C ASP A 23 -8.18 -12.23 13.70
N PRO A 24 -9.15 -13.16 13.59
CA PRO A 24 -8.91 -14.50 13.04
C PRO A 24 -8.51 -14.52 11.57
N PHE A 25 -8.78 -13.47 10.80
CA PHE A 25 -8.36 -13.36 9.41
C PHE A 25 -6.89 -12.96 9.29
N GLY A 26 -6.35 -12.30 10.31
CA GLY A 26 -5.04 -11.68 10.28
C GLY A 26 -5.02 -10.41 9.43
N ASN A 27 -6.15 -9.73 9.26
CA ASN A 27 -6.31 -8.74 8.19
C ASN A 27 -5.50 -7.46 8.40
N ARG A 28 -5.46 -6.92 9.62
CA ARG A 28 -4.61 -5.76 9.98
C ARG A 28 -3.29 -6.23 10.57
N PRO A 29 -2.17 -5.53 10.30
CA PRO A 29 -0.89 -5.91 10.88
C PRO A 29 -0.86 -5.56 12.37
N LEU A 30 -0.08 -6.33 13.13
CA LEU A 30 0.19 -6.10 14.54
C LEU A 30 1.47 -6.86 14.89
N CYS A 31 2.45 -6.16 15.45
CA CYS A 31 3.73 -6.73 15.83
C CYS A 31 4.07 -6.38 17.28
N VAL A 32 4.95 -7.20 17.87
CA VAL A 32 5.45 -7.05 19.24
C VAL A 32 6.96 -6.94 19.20
N GLY A 33 7.51 -6.04 20.01
CA GLY A 33 8.94 -5.83 20.16
C GLY A 33 9.38 -5.74 21.61
N THR A 34 10.68 -5.93 21.83
CA THR A 34 11.34 -5.73 23.13
C THR A 34 12.18 -4.47 23.05
N VAL A 35 11.97 -3.55 23.98
CA VAL A 35 12.78 -2.34 24.15
C VAL A 35 13.94 -2.67 25.09
N PHE A 36 15.13 -2.22 24.74
CA PHE A 36 16.34 -2.42 25.52
C PHE A 36 16.82 -1.12 26.15
N SER A 37 17.31 -1.19 27.39
CA SER A 37 17.98 -0.08 28.06
C SER A 37 19.18 0.38 27.25
N LYS A 38 19.35 1.71 27.13
CA LYS A 38 20.48 2.31 26.41
C LYS A 38 21.79 2.24 27.20
N GLU A 39 21.72 2.03 28.50
CA GLU A 39 22.88 2.06 29.40
C GLU A 39 23.60 0.71 29.45
N ASP A 40 22.83 -0.38 29.61
CA ASP A 40 23.37 -1.73 29.83
C ASP A 40 22.88 -2.77 28.80
N GLY A 41 22.00 -2.38 27.86
CA GLY A 41 21.50 -3.26 26.81
C GLY A 41 20.52 -4.33 27.30
N THR A 42 19.99 -4.23 28.52
CA THR A 42 19.04 -5.22 29.08
C THR A 42 17.60 -4.95 28.63
N PRO A 43 16.72 -5.96 28.50
CA PRO A 43 15.30 -5.76 28.22
C PRO A 43 14.64 -4.87 29.29
N SER A 44 14.06 -3.75 28.89
CA SER A 44 13.45 -2.76 29.80
C SER A 44 11.93 -2.66 29.66
N ALA A 45 11.37 -2.93 28.47
CA ALA A 45 9.94 -2.93 28.24
C ALA A 45 9.55 -3.81 27.05
N TYR A 46 8.26 -4.09 26.92
CA TYR A 46 7.66 -4.63 25.70
C TYR A 46 6.79 -3.56 25.05
N CYS A 47 6.74 -3.57 23.72
CA CYS A 47 5.88 -2.69 22.95
C CYS A 47 5.14 -3.48 21.88
N ALA A 48 4.01 -2.94 21.43
CA ALA A 48 3.25 -3.46 20.32
C ALA A 48 2.81 -2.31 19.41
N SER A 49 2.77 -2.57 18.11
CA SER A 49 2.50 -1.56 17.08
C SER A 49 1.87 -2.21 15.85
N SER A 50 1.10 -1.45 15.08
CA SER A 50 0.60 -1.90 13.78
C SER A 50 1.75 -2.21 12.81
N GLU A 51 2.83 -1.43 12.85
CA GLU A 51 3.98 -1.55 11.94
C GLU A 51 5.30 -1.58 12.72
N SER A 52 6.26 -2.37 12.24
CA SER A 52 7.58 -2.51 12.87
C SER A 52 8.37 -1.19 12.86
N CYS A 53 8.12 -0.33 11.88
CA CYS A 53 8.79 0.95 11.71
C CYS A 53 8.50 1.96 12.84
N ALA A 54 7.45 1.72 13.63
CA ALA A 54 7.07 2.54 14.78
C ALA A 54 7.61 1.98 16.11
N LEU A 55 8.27 0.83 16.10
CA LEU A 55 8.99 0.35 17.28
C LEU A 55 10.18 1.30 17.58
N PRO A 56 10.50 1.55 18.86
CA PRO A 56 11.61 2.44 19.22
C PRO A 56 12.94 2.02 18.60
N ALA A 57 13.83 2.97 18.30
CA ALA A 57 15.13 2.67 17.68
C ALA A 57 16.01 1.71 18.52
N ASN A 58 15.83 1.69 19.84
CA ASN A 58 16.48 0.78 20.79
C ASN A 58 15.65 -0.49 21.06
N SER A 59 14.76 -0.86 20.15
CA SER A 59 13.96 -2.07 20.26
C SER A 59 14.34 -3.10 19.20
N LYS A 60 13.97 -4.35 19.46
CA LYS A 60 14.04 -5.45 18.50
C LYS A 60 12.62 -5.93 18.22
N LEU A 61 12.29 -6.11 16.95
CA LEU A 61 11.08 -6.82 16.55
C LEU A 61 11.18 -8.29 17.03
N ASN A 62 10.21 -8.74 17.82
CA ASN A 62 10.17 -10.11 18.30
C ASN A 62 9.44 -11.00 17.28
N PHE A 63 8.19 -10.65 16.98
CA PHE A 63 7.31 -11.40 16.08
C PHE A 63 6.06 -10.57 15.72
N GLU A 64 5.37 -11.00 14.67
CA GLU A 64 4.01 -10.56 14.35
C GLU A 64 2.99 -11.36 15.17
N VAL A 65 1.95 -10.69 15.67
CA VAL A 65 0.83 -11.35 16.34
C VAL A 65 0.10 -12.20 15.31
N SER A 66 -0.06 -13.48 15.57
CA SER A 66 -0.69 -14.45 14.67
C SER A 66 -2.21 -14.22 14.57
N PRO A 67 -2.87 -14.61 13.47
CA PRO A 67 -4.32 -14.45 13.34
C PRO A 67 -5.06 -15.22 14.43
N GLY A 68 -5.93 -14.54 15.17
CA GLY A 68 -6.68 -15.13 16.28
C GLY A 68 -5.90 -15.30 17.60
N GLU A 69 -4.67 -14.79 17.64
CA GLU A 69 -3.82 -14.81 18.83
C GLU A 69 -4.15 -13.65 19.78
N ILE A 70 -4.00 -13.92 21.08
CA ILE A 70 -3.94 -12.92 22.14
C ILE A 70 -2.57 -13.00 22.80
N VAL A 71 -1.81 -11.91 22.75
CA VAL A 71 -0.49 -11.78 23.35
C VAL A 71 -0.57 -10.86 24.57
N GLU A 72 -0.30 -11.41 25.74
CA GLU A 72 -0.13 -10.65 26.98
C GLU A 72 1.33 -10.18 27.11
N LEU A 73 1.49 -8.89 27.37
CA LEU A 73 2.74 -8.23 27.70
C LEU A 73 2.66 -7.75 29.16
N SER A 74 3.57 -8.20 30.01
CA SER A 74 3.62 -7.83 31.42
C SER A 74 5.05 -7.79 31.95
N ALA A 75 5.23 -7.35 33.20
CA ALA A 75 6.53 -7.40 33.87
C ALA A 75 7.10 -8.83 34.01
N LYS A 76 6.27 -9.88 33.88
CA LYS A 76 6.72 -11.28 33.93
C LYS A 76 7.21 -11.80 32.58
N GLY A 77 7.06 -11.01 31.51
CA GLY A 77 7.41 -11.40 30.15
C GLY A 77 6.21 -11.38 29.20
N ILE A 78 6.40 -12.08 28.08
CA ILE A 78 5.43 -12.25 27.02
C ILE A 78 4.76 -13.62 27.15
N ARG A 79 3.43 -13.65 27.11
CA ARG A 79 2.64 -14.88 27.06
C ARG A 79 1.68 -14.83 25.88
N SER A 80 1.71 -15.85 25.03
CA SER A 80 0.77 -16.00 23.91
C SER A 80 -0.28 -17.08 24.21
N VAL A 81 -1.52 -16.83 23.79
CA VAL A 81 -2.60 -17.80 23.78
C VAL A 81 -3.36 -17.73 22.46
N MET A 82 -3.46 -18.87 21.77
CA MET A 82 -4.35 -19.02 20.61
C MET A 82 -5.79 -19.19 21.09
N GLN A 83 -6.56 -18.10 21.06
CA GLN A 83 -7.92 -18.06 21.60
C GLN A 83 -8.99 -18.20 20.51
N MET A 84 -8.67 -17.84 19.27
CA MET A 84 -9.60 -17.87 18.14
C MET A 84 -9.04 -18.76 17.02
N LYS A 85 -9.92 -19.51 16.35
CA LYS A 85 -9.54 -20.36 15.22
C LYS A 85 -9.15 -19.47 14.02
N PRO A 86 -7.92 -19.56 13.49
CA PRO A 86 -7.52 -18.79 12.32
C PRO A 86 -8.38 -19.12 11.09
N SER A 87 -8.62 -18.13 10.23
CA SER A 87 -9.17 -18.32 8.90
C SER A 87 -8.19 -19.11 8.03
N THR A 88 -8.71 -19.95 7.13
CA THR A 88 -7.91 -20.65 6.12
C THR A 88 -8.59 -20.56 4.76
N PRO A 89 -8.00 -19.87 3.77
CA PRO A 89 -6.75 -19.11 3.87
C PRO A 89 -6.88 -17.89 4.81
N GLN A 90 -5.74 -17.33 5.21
CA GLN A 90 -5.72 -16.03 5.88
C GLN A 90 -6.17 -14.93 4.90
N ALA A 91 -6.46 -13.74 5.42
CA ALA A 91 -6.89 -12.62 4.59
C ALA A 91 -6.17 -11.33 5.01
N MET A 92 -4.84 -11.35 5.06
CA MET A 92 -4.00 -10.17 5.32
C MET A 92 -4.30 -9.07 4.29
N CYS A 93 -4.46 -7.82 4.73
CA CYS A 93 -4.83 -6.73 3.83
C CYS A 93 -3.75 -6.50 2.76
N ILE A 94 -4.05 -6.81 1.50
CA ILE A 94 -3.09 -6.62 0.40
C ILE A 94 -2.74 -5.14 0.19
N PHE A 95 -3.64 -4.24 0.60
CA PHE A 95 -3.48 -2.81 0.43
C PHE A 95 -2.44 -2.19 1.37
N GLU A 96 -2.01 -2.92 2.41
CA GLU A 96 -0.82 -2.56 3.21
C GLU A 96 0.41 -2.50 2.32
N TYR A 97 0.61 -3.55 1.51
CA TYR A 97 1.72 -3.64 0.56
C TYR A 97 1.55 -2.67 -0.60
N VAL A 98 0.33 -2.46 -1.12
CA VAL A 98 0.11 -1.52 -2.23
C VAL A 98 0.46 -0.08 -1.83
N TYR A 99 -0.04 0.40 -0.69
CA TYR A 99 0.05 1.83 -0.37
C TYR A 99 0.21 2.16 1.11
N PHE A 100 -0.51 1.47 2.00
CA PHE A 100 -0.75 2.01 3.34
C PHE A 100 0.46 1.91 4.28
N ALA A 101 1.18 0.78 4.26
CA ALA A 101 2.34 0.58 5.13
C ALA A 101 3.55 1.39 4.66
N ARG A 102 4.42 1.77 5.60
CA ARG A 102 5.67 2.45 5.32
C ARG A 102 6.66 1.49 4.65
N ASN A 103 7.51 2.01 3.77
CA ASN A 103 8.43 1.23 2.95
C ASN A 103 9.43 0.38 3.76
N ASP A 104 9.82 0.84 4.95
CA ASP A 104 10.76 0.18 5.87
C ASP A 104 10.06 -0.65 6.96
N SER A 105 8.74 -0.80 6.90
CA SER A 105 8.01 -1.75 7.73
C SER A 105 8.24 -3.18 7.25
N GLU A 106 8.29 -4.11 8.19
CA GLU A 106 8.31 -5.55 7.96
C GLU A 106 6.93 -6.14 8.23
N ILE A 107 6.40 -6.88 7.26
CA ILE A 107 5.11 -7.56 7.31
C ILE A 107 5.28 -8.93 6.67
N GLU A 108 4.78 -9.98 7.30
CA GLU A 108 4.92 -11.39 6.90
C GLU A 108 6.39 -11.79 6.61
N GLY A 109 7.32 -11.26 7.43
CA GLY A 109 8.75 -11.50 7.30
C GLY A 109 9.42 -10.82 6.09
N GLN A 110 8.78 -9.84 5.47
CA GLN A 110 9.30 -9.11 4.32
C GLN A 110 9.25 -7.61 4.52
N GLN A 111 10.23 -6.89 3.98
CA GLN A 111 10.17 -5.44 3.91
C GLN A 111 9.22 -4.97 2.80
N VAL A 112 8.32 -4.05 3.14
CA VAL A 112 7.29 -3.52 2.22
C VAL A 112 7.89 -2.94 0.94
N GLN A 113 9.03 -2.24 1.04
CA GLN A 113 9.75 -1.70 -0.12
C GLN A 113 10.09 -2.78 -1.15
N THR A 114 10.63 -3.92 -0.72
CA THR A 114 11.04 -5.01 -1.60
C THR A 114 9.85 -5.60 -2.34
N VAL A 115 8.69 -5.68 -1.67
CA VAL A 115 7.43 -6.13 -2.29
C VAL A 115 6.96 -5.15 -3.35
N ARG A 116 7.00 -3.85 -3.08
CA ARG A 116 6.61 -2.82 -4.05
C ARG A 116 7.50 -2.81 -5.29
N GLU A 117 8.81 -3.02 -5.11
CA GLU A 117 9.72 -3.23 -6.24
C GLU A 117 9.34 -4.47 -7.06
N GLU A 118 8.99 -5.58 -6.41
CA GLU A 118 8.54 -6.79 -7.10
C GLU A 118 7.22 -6.59 -7.86
N CYS A 119 6.28 -5.82 -7.30
CA CYS A 119 5.07 -5.40 -8.02
C CYS A 119 5.44 -4.62 -9.29
N GLY A 120 6.42 -3.73 -9.21
CA GLY A 120 6.98 -3.00 -10.35
C GLY A 120 7.57 -3.92 -11.42
N ARG A 121 8.39 -4.89 -11.01
CA ARG A 121 8.97 -5.90 -11.93
C ARG A 121 7.87 -6.72 -12.61
N THR A 122 6.92 -7.23 -11.83
CA THR A 122 5.81 -8.03 -12.36
C THR A 122 4.96 -7.23 -13.34
N MET A 123 4.68 -5.96 -13.03
CA MET A 123 3.97 -5.06 -13.93
C MET A 123 4.72 -4.82 -15.25
N ALA A 124 6.05 -4.72 -15.22
CA ALA A 124 6.86 -4.61 -16.44
C ALA A 124 6.87 -5.90 -17.28
N LEU A 125 6.80 -7.08 -16.65
CA LEU A 125 6.64 -8.36 -17.36
C LEU A 125 5.26 -8.49 -18.02
N GLU A 126 4.24 -7.89 -17.41
CA GLU A 126 2.89 -7.84 -17.94
C GLU A 126 2.70 -6.74 -18.99
N ASP A 127 3.69 -5.88 -19.26
CA ASP A 127 3.59 -4.74 -20.17
C ASP A 127 4.54 -4.80 -21.37
N ASP A 128 4.13 -4.21 -22.48
CA ASP A 128 4.79 -4.28 -23.79
C ASP A 128 5.08 -2.89 -24.39
N ILE A 129 5.14 -1.85 -23.56
CA ILE A 129 5.32 -0.47 -24.03
C ILE A 129 6.77 -0.12 -24.31
N GLU A 130 6.99 0.63 -25.39
CA GLU A 130 8.23 1.34 -25.62
C GLU A 130 8.13 2.79 -25.13
N ALA A 131 9.05 3.21 -24.28
CA ALA A 131 9.14 4.58 -23.80
C ALA A 131 10.60 4.96 -23.55
N ASP A 132 10.84 6.24 -23.31
CA ASP A 132 12.19 6.78 -23.17
C ASP A 132 12.63 6.83 -21.70
N ILE A 133 11.68 7.09 -20.79
CA ILE A 133 11.94 7.16 -19.34
C ILE A 133 10.81 6.56 -18.50
N VAL A 134 11.17 6.03 -17.33
CA VAL A 134 10.23 5.66 -16.25
C VAL A 134 10.30 6.71 -15.16
N GLY A 135 9.16 7.33 -14.86
CA GLY A 135 8.99 8.23 -13.73
C GLY A 135 7.98 7.67 -12.73
N ASN A 136 7.85 8.32 -11.58
CA ASN A 136 6.90 7.95 -10.55
C ASN A 136 6.08 9.15 -10.11
N VAL A 137 4.91 8.89 -9.51
CA VAL A 137 4.16 9.88 -8.72
C VAL A 137 4.71 9.90 -7.29
N PRO A 138 5.31 11.00 -6.83
CA PRO A 138 5.90 11.05 -5.50
C PRO A 138 4.84 11.03 -4.38
N ASP A 139 5.05 10.35 -3.26
CA ASP A 139 6.27 9.62 -2.83
C ASP A 139 6.10 8.09 -2.79
N SER A 140 4.86 7.59 -2.90
CA SER A 140 4.49 6.21 -2.62
C SER A 140 4.90 5.21 -3.71
N SER A 141 5.00 5.65 -4.96
CA SER A 141 5.21 4.76 -6.12
C SER A 141 6.68 4.59 -6.53
N LEU A 142 7.62 5.21 -5.82
CA LEU A 142 9.05 5.18 -6.17
C LEU A 142 9.59 3.75 -6.28
N SER A 143 9.31 2.91 -5.29
CA SER A 143 9.78 1.52 -5.26
C SER A 143 9.26 0.72 -6.46
N ALA A 144 7.98 0.86 -6.81
CA ALA A 144 7.41 0.21 -7.98
C ALA A 144 8.01 0.74 -9.29
N ALA A 145 8.30 2.05 -9.38
CA ALA A 145 8.95 2.63 -10.55
C ALA A 145 10.38 2.11 -10.74
N ILE A 146 11.16 1.99 -9.66
CA ILE A 146 12.50 1.40 -9.67
C ILE A 146 12.43 -0.06 -10.13
N GLY A 147 11.51 -0.85 -9.59
CA GLY A 147 11.29 -2.23 -10.00
C GLY A 147 10.92 -2.35 -11.48
N TYR A 148 10.01 -1.50 -11.95
CA TYR A 148 9.58 -1.44 -13.34
C TYR A 148 10.73 -1.09 -14.28
N ALA A 149 11.48 -0.03 -13.97
CA ALA A 149 12.64 0.41 -14.76
C ALA A 149 13.71 -0.69 -14.84
N SER A 150 14.02 -1.33 -13.71
CA SER A 150 14.99 -2.42 -13.64
C SER A 150 14.58 -3.62 -14.50
N GLN A 151 13.29 -3.92 -14.61
CA GLN A 151 12.79 -5.08 -15.35
C GLN A 151 12.55 -4.80 -16.83
N SER A 152 12.08 -3.60 -17.18
CA SER A 152 11.84 -3.18 -18.56
C SER A 152 13.12 -2.75 -19.29
N GLY A 153 14.17 -2.36 -18.56
CA GLY A 153 15.39 -1.78 -19.13
C GLY A 153 15.27 -0.29 -19.51
N ILE A 154 14.09 0.31 -19.31
CA ILE A 154 13.88 1.75 -19.54
C ILE A 154 14.48 2.53 -18.35
N PRO A 155 15.31 3.57 -18.58
CA PRO A 155 15.97 4.28 -17.49
C PRO A 155 14.96 5.02 -16.59
N TYR A 156 15.19 4.94 -15.28
CA TYR A 156 14.42 5.73 -14.31
C TYR A 156 14.90 7.18 -14.29
N GLU A 157 13.96 8.12 -14.42
CA GLU A 157 14.22 9.56 -14.32
C GLU A 157 13.06 10.24 -13.56
N PRO A 158 13.36 11.06 -12.52
CA PRO A 158 12.32 11.78 -11.82
C PRO A 158 11.63 12.79 -12.77
N CYS A 159 10.33 12.61 -12.97
CA CYS A 159 9.50 13.50 -13.80
C CYS A 159 8.84 14.61 -12.98
N LEU A 160 8.55 14.30 -11.71
CA LEU A 160 7.80 15.14 -10.79
C LEU A 160 8.61 15.35 -9.51
N HIS A 161 8.46 16.51 -8.91
CA HIS A 161 8.99 16.83 -7.59
C HIS A 161 7.83 17.15 -6.64
N ARG A 162 7.79 16.48 -5.48
CA ARG A 162 6.83 16.82 -4.42
C ARG A 162 7.26 18.09 -3.72
N ASN A 163 6.36 19.07 -3.63
CA ASN A 163 6.58 20.25 -2.84
C ASN A 163 6.34 19.94 -1.34
N SER A 164 7.43 19.78 -0.59
CA SER A 164 7.40 19.48 0.85
C SER A 164 6.82 20.60 1.72
N TYR A 165 6.63 21.80 1.17
CA TYR A 165 6.16 22.97 1.91
C TYR A 165 4.64 23.19 1.80
N VAL A 166 3.93 22.33 1.09
CA VAL A 166 2.46 22.42 0.98
C VAL A 166 1.82 21.74 2.18
N GLY A 167 1.33 22.57 3.11
CA GLY A 167 0.53 22.13 4.26
C GLY A 167 -0.89 21.69 3.88
N ARG A 168 -1.76 21.52 4.88
CA ARG A 168 -3.17 21.17 4.66
C ARG A 168 -3.83 22.26 3.82
N SER A 169 -4.48 21.87 2.73
CA SER A 169 -5.33 22.77 1.97
C SER A 169 -6.59 23.04 2.79
N PHE A 170 -6.88 24.31 3.12
CA PHE A 170 -8.18 24.71 3.69
C PHE A 170 -9.33 24.28 2.77
N ILE A 171 -10.56 24.16 3.31
CA ILE A 171 -11.77 23.83 2.55
C ILE A 171 -11.85 24.75 1.33
N GLN A 172 -11.59 24.19 0.15
CA GLN A 172 -11.68 24.94 -1.10
C GLN A 172 -13.13 24.89 -1.59
N PRO A 173 -13.76 26.06 -1.86
CA PRO A 173 -15.19 26.14 -2.13
C PRO A 173 -15.60 25.58 -3.51
N ASN A 174 -14.66 25.35 -4.42
CA ASN A 174 -14.94 24.79 -5.75
C ASN A 174 -13.83 23.85 -6.25
N ASP A 175 -14.17 23.02 -7.24
CA ASP A 175 -13.24 22.01 -7.79
C ASP A 175 -12.07 22.63 -8.57
N THR A 176 -12.24 23.83 -9.14
CA THR A 176 -11.16 24.57 -9.82
C THR A 176 -10.04 24.94 -8.84
N MET A 177 -10.38 25.42 -7.65
CA MET A 177 -9.42 25.73 -6.59
C MET A 177 -8.77 24.45 -6.02
N ARG A 178 -9.50 23.33 -5.97
CA ARG A 178 -8.91 22.01 -5.63
C ARG A 178 -7.88 21.54 -6.67
N GLN A 179 -8.15 21.73 -7.95
CA GLN A 179 -7.18 21.41 -9.02
C GLN A 179 -5.93 22.29 -8.92
N ASN A 180 -6.09 23.59 -8.61
CA ASN A 180 -4.95 24.47 -8.35
C ASN A 180 -4.14 24.05 -7.11
N ALA A 181 -4.80 23.54 -6.06
CA ALA A 181 -4.10 23.01 -4.89
C ALA A 181 -3.23 21.77 -5.24
N ILE A 182 -3.65 20.95 -6.22
CA ILE A 182 -2.82 19.83 -6.71
C ILE A 182 -1.60 20.36 -7.50
N LYS A 183 -1.77 21.41 -8.32
CA LYS A 183 -0.64 22.08 -9.00
C LYS A 183 0.39 22.66 -8.03
N MET A 184 -0.02 23.04 -6.82
CA MET A 184 0.91 23.50 -5.79
C MET A 184 1.71 22.35 -5.18
N LYS A 185 1.14 21.13 -5.13
CA LYS A 185 1.76 19.94 -4.51
C LYS A 185 2.89 19.34 -5.34
N PHE A 186 2.86 19.50 -6.66
CA PHE A 186 3.83 18.87 -7.54
C PHE A 186 4.41 19.88 -8.54
N GLY A 187 5.72 19.81 -8.76
CA GLY A 187 6.41 20.51 -9.84
C GLY A 187 6.84 19.52 -10.92
N VAL A 188 6.80 19.94 -12.19
CA VAL A 188 7.32 19.13 -13.30
C VAL A 188 8.78 19.50 -13.57
N LEU A 189 9.64 18.48 -13.66
CA LEU A 189 11.05 18.64 -14.03
C LEU A 189 11.17 18.78 -15.56
N LYS A 190 10.78 19.95 -16.09
CA LYS A 190 10.59 20.21 -17.54
C LYS A 190 11.72 19.68 -18.43
N LYS A 191 12.98 19.91 -18.06
CA LYS A 191 14.15 19.47 -18.85
C LYS A 191 14.25 17.94 -18.98
N LYS A 192 13.72 17.18 -18.04
CA LYS A 192 13.70 15.72 -18.06
C LYS A 192 12.53 15.16 -18.88
N VAL A 193 11.40 15.88 -18.95
CA VAL A 193 10.17 15.38 -19.58
C VAL A 193 9.97 15.84 -21.02
N GLN A 194 10.58 16.95 -21.43
CA GLN A 194 10.36 17.54 -22.74
C GLN A 194 10.78 16.58 -23.87
N ASN A 195 9.87 16.37 -24.83
CA ASN A 195 9.99 15.47 -25.97
C ASN A 195 10.17 13.97 -25.62
N GLN A 196 9.97 13.57 -24.36
CA GLN A 196 10.08 12.18 -23.93
C GLN A 196 8.73 11.46 -23.99
N ARG A 197 8.75 10.16 -24.29
CA ARG A 197 7.69 9.19 -23.98
C ARG A 197 7.90 8.69 -22.56
N ILE A 198 6.90 8.85 -21.70
CA ILE A 198 7.05 8.66 -20.26
C ILE A 198 6.16 7.51 -19.81
N VAL A 199 6.74 6.53 -19.13
CA VAL A 199 5.99 5.62 -18.26
C VAL A 199 5.88 6.27 -16.89
N LEU A 200 4.69 6.76 -16.52
CA LEU A 200 4.44 7.30 -15.20
C LEU A 200 3.82 6.23 -14.31
N VAL A 201 4.58 5.79 -13.31
CA VAL A 201 4.15 4.78 -12.35
C VAL A 201 3.44 5.43 -11.16
N ASP A 202 2.32 4.84 -10.74
CA ASP A 202 1.61 5.20 -9.51
C ASP A 202 1.16 3.94 -8.75
N ASP A 203 0.84 4.06 -7.47
CA ASP A 203 0.39 2.90 -6.67
C ASP A 203 -1.03 2.47 -7.01
N SER A 204 -1.96 3.42 -7.13
CA SER A 204 -3.39 3.16 -7.29
C SER A 204 -4.12 4.37 -7.88
N ILE A 205 -5.25 4.13 -8.57
CA ILE A 205 -6.17 5.19 -9.00
C ILE A 205 -7.54 4.95 -8.36
N VAL A 206 -7.94 5.84 -7.45
CA VAL A 206 -9.25 5.79 -6.78
C VAL A 206 -10.29 6.64 -7.53
N ARG A 207 -10.10 7.97 -7.58
CA ARG A 207 -11.03 8.91 -8.23
C ARG A 207 -10.51 9.51 -9.55
N GLY A 208 -9.23 9.33 -9.87
CA GLY A 208 -8.60 9.84 -11.11
C GLY A 208 -8.28 11.34 -11.16
N ASN A 209 -8.81 12.18 -10.28
CA ASN A 209 -8.62 13.65 -10.34
C ASN A 209 -7.17 14.11 -10.22
N THR A 210 -6.41 13.52 -9.28
CA THR A 210 -4.97 13.79 -9.12
C THR A 210 -4.23 13.41 -10.40
N MET A 211 -4.47 12.20 -10.89
CA MET A 211 -3.79 11.66 -12.07
C MET A 211 -4.08 12.49 -13.33
N ARG A 212 -5.34 12.88 -13.55
CA ARG A 212 -5.73 13.81 -14.63
C ARG A 212 -4.91 15.10 -14.60
N THR A 213 -4.69 15.65 -13.40
CA THR A 213 -3.92 16.90 -13.24
C THR A 213 -2.45 16.67 -13.55
N LEU A 214 -1.86 15.57 -13.06
CA LEU A 214 -0.45 15.24 -13.28
C LEU A 214 -0.15 14.98 -14.76
N VAL A 215 -0.98 14.19 -15.44
CA VAL A 215 -0.84 13.93 -16.88
C VAL A 215 -0.93 15.24 -17.67
N LYS A 216 -1.91 16.09 -17.36
CA LYS A 216 -2.03 17.41 -17.98
C LYS A 216 -0.76 18.26 -17.78
N MET A 217 -0.21 18.29 -16.57
CA MET A 217 1.02 19.05 -16.28
C MET A 217 2.23 18.52 -17.07
N LEU A 218 2.36 17.19 -17.23
CA LEU A 218 3.43 16.58 -18.03
C LEU A 218 3.29 16.93 -19.52
N LYS A 219 2.07 16.83 -20.07
CA LYS A 219 1.78 17.21 -21.46
C LYS A 219 2.02 18.71 -21.70
N GLU A 220 1.57 19.59 -20.79
CA GLU A 220 1.86 21.04 -20.84
C GLU A 220 3.36 21.36 -20.77
N ALA A 221 4.16 20.51 -20.11
CA ALA A 221 5.61 20.65 -20.05
C ALA A 221 6.34 20.13 -21.30
N GLY A 222 5.62 19.51 -22.24
CA GLY A 222 6.13 19.04 -23.53
C GLY A 222 6.44 17.55 -23.59
N ALA A 223 5.89 16.72 -22.70
CA ALA A 223 5.96 15.26 -22.86
C ALA A 223 5.31 14.83 -24.18
N LYS A 224 5.95 13.92 -24.93
CA LYS A 224 5.45 13.41 -26.21
C LYS A 224 4.28 12.46 -25.98
N GLU A 225 4.46 11.51 -25.07
CA GLU A 225 3.47 10.50 -24.66
C GLU A 225 3.57 10.30 -23.15
N VAL A 226 2.43 10.04 -22.50
CA VAL A 226 2.33 9.72 -21.07
C VAL A 226 1.53 8.43 -20.91
N HIS A 227 2.22 7.35 -20.56
CA HIS A 227 1.66 6.03 -20.31
C HIS A 227 1.59 5.76 -18.82
N LEU A 228 0.39 5.58 -18.28
CA LEU A 228 0.21 5.30 -16.86
C LEU A 228 0.34 3.81 -16.58
N ARG A 229 1.11 3.48 -15.54
CA ARG A 229 1.29 2.11 -15.05
C ARG A 229 1.03 2.05 -13.56
N ILE A 230 -0.04 1.35 -13.20
CA ILE A 230 -0.56 1.34 -11.83
C ILE A 230 -0.17 0.05 -11.15
N ALA A 231 0.63 0.14 -10.09
CA ALA A 231 1.22 -0.98 -9.36
C ALA A 231 0.21 -1.74 -8.47
N SER A 232 -1.08 -1.66 -8.81
CA SER A 232 -2.17 -2.42 -8.25
C SER A 232 -3.26 -2.64 -9.30
N PRO A 233 -4.11 -3.67 -9.13
CA PRO A 233 -5.33 -3.82 -9.91
C PRO A 233 -6.29 -2.66 -9.70
N PRO A 234 -7.26 -2.44 -10.61
CA PRO A 234 -8.24 -1.37 -10.45
C PRO A 234 -9.06 -1.56 -9.16
N VAL A 235 -9.15 -0.50 -8.35
CA VAL A 235 -9.96 -0.47 -7.13
C VAL A 235 -11.42 -0.29 -7.51
N LYS A 236 -12.22 -1.35 -7.36
CA LYS A 236 -13.61 -1.44 -7.87
C LYS A 236 -14.66 -1.54 -6.78
N PHE A 237 -14.27 -1.81 -5.54
CA PHE A 237 -15.19 -2.07 -4.43
C PHE A 237 -14.75 -1.28 -3.18
N PRO A 238 -15.70 -0.82 -2.33
CA PRO A 238 -15.39 -0.21 -1.04
C PRO A 238 -14.65 -1.21 -0.14
N CYS A 239 -14.12 -0.76 0.99
CA CYS A 239 -13.51 -1.66 1.96
C CYS A 239 -14.28 -1.62 3.28
N PHE A 240 -14.74 -2.79 3.71
CA PHE A 240 -15.38 -3.01 5.01
C PHE A 240 -14.44 -3.68 6.03
N MET A 241 -13.15 -3.79 5.68
CA MET A 241 -12.10 -4.42 6.49
C MET A 241 -11.15 -3.40 7.13
N GLY A 242 -11.50 -2.11 7.13
CA GLY A 242 -10.79 -1.05 7.88
C GLY A 242 -10.03 -0.01 7.04
N ILE A 243 -9.90 -0.18 5.72
CA ILE A 243 -9.36 0.88 4.84
C ILE A 243 -10.49 1.81 4.41
N ASN A 244 -10.27 3.12 4.47
CA ASN A 244 -11.24 4.11 3.99
C ASN A 244 -11.21 4.22 2.45
N ILE A 245 -11.87 3.28 1.78
CA ILE A 245 -12.13 3.33 0.34
C ILE A 245 -13.55 3.88 0.13
N PRO A 246 -13.73 4.88 -0.74
CA PRO A 246 -15.04 5.52 -0.93
C PRO A 246 -16.05 4.58 -1.58
N SER A 247 -17.28 5.07 -1.73
CA SER A 247 -18.38 4.32 -2.34
C SER A 247 -18.10 3.95 -3.81
N ASN A 248 -18.77 2.90 -4.31
CA ASN A 248 -18.65 2.45 -5.71
C ASN A 248 -18.88 3.57 -6.74
N LEU A 249 -19.75 4.55 -6.44
CA LEU A 249 -20.05 5.66 -7.34
C LEU A 249 -18.87 6.63 -7.51
N GLU A 250 -17.98 6.68 -6.54
CA GLU A 250 -16.80 7.56 -6.54
C GLU A 250 -15.54 6.87 -7.11
N LEU A 251 -15.56 5.54 -7.22
CA LEU A 251 -14.45 4.75 -7.74
C LEU A 251 -14.45 4.79 -9.27
N ILE A 252 -13.43 5.40 -9.87
CA ILE A 252 -13.37 5.56 -11.33
C ILE A 252 -13.40 4.21 -12.06
N ALA A 253 -12.72 3.20 -11.51
CA ALA A 253 -12.65 1.87 -12.11
C ALA A 253 -13.90 1.00 -11.89
N ALA A 254 -14.81 1.42 -11.01
CA ALA A 254 -16.14 0.83 -10.89
C ALA A 254 -17.10 1.39 -11.94
N GLN A 255 -16.86 2.62 -12.42
CA GLN A 255 -17.72 3.34 -13.35
C GLN A 255 -17.22 3.35 -14.79
N LYS A 256 -15.93 3.04 -15.02
CA LYS A 256 -15.26 3.19 -16.32
C LYS A 256 -14.38 1.99 -16.64
N SER A 257 -14.37 1.63 -17.92
CA SER A 257 -13.38 0.73 -18.51
C SER A 257 -12.00 1.39 -18.56
N ILE A 258 -10.95 0.59 -18.78
CA ILE A 258 -9.57 1.09 -18.85
C ILE A 258 -9.38 2.14 -19.97
N PRO A 259 -9.92 1.96 -21.19
CA PRO A 259 -9.85 3.00 -22.24
C PRO A 259 -10.54 4.31 -21.82
N GLU A 260 -11.72 4.23 -21.20
CA GLU A 260 -12.43 5.41 -20.70
C GLU A 260 -11.67 6.10 -19.55
N ILE A 261 -10.93 5.34 -18.72
CA ILE A 261 -10.03 5.91 -17.71
C ILE A 261 -8.88 6.66 -18.38
N ALA A 262 -8.27 6.08 -19.42
CA ALA A 262 -7.17 6.72 -20.17
C ALA A 262 -7.61 8.05 -20.77
N GLU A 263 -8.76 8.06 -21.44
CA GLU A 263 -9.38 9.28 -21.97
C GLU A 263 -9.69 10.27 -20.84
N TYR A 264 -10.30 9.80 -19.74
CA TYR A 264 -10.65 10.65 -18.60
C TYR A 264 -9.43 11.36 -18.02
N VAL A 265 -8.30 10.68 -17.84
CA VAL A 265 -7.08 11.29 -17.28
C VAL A 265 -6.22 11.99 -18.33
N GLY A 266 -6.52 11.81 -19.62
CA GLY A 266 -5.77 12.39 -20.74
C GLY A 266 -4.45 11.68 -21.05
N ALA A 267 -4.29 10.44 -20.59
CA ALA A 267 -3.09 9.62 -20.83
C ALA A 267 -3.17 8.90 -22.18
N ASP A 268 -2.01 8.61 -22.77
CA ASP A 268 -1.89 7.91 -24.05
C ASP A 268 -2.18 6.41 -23.89
N SER A 269 -1.86 5.83 -22.72
CA SER A 269 -2.36 4.52 -22.32
C SER A 269 -2.42 4.38 -20.80
N VAL A 270 -3.24 3.46 -20.32
CA VAL A 270 -3.33 3.07 -18.90
C VAL A 270 -3.28 1.56 -18.81
N ARG A 271 -2.43 1.04 -17.93
CA ARG A 271 -2.40 -0.39 -17.58
C ARG A 271 -2.27 -0.53 -16.07
N TYR A 272 -2.93 -1.57 -15.55
CA TYR A 272 -2.90 -1.93 -14.14
C TYR A 272 -2.18 -3.28 -14.01
N LEU A 273 -1.43 -3.46 -12.93
CA LEU A 273 -0.95 -4.77 -12.51
C LEU A 273 -2.15 -5.72 -12.34
N SER A 274 -2.03 -6.95 -12.84
CA SER A 274 -3.10 -7.95 -12.69
C SER A 274 -3.29 -8.37 -11.23
N VAL A 275 -4.48 -8.88 -10.87
CA VAL A 275 -4.74 -9.39 -9.51
C VAL A 275 -3.80 -10.54 -9.18
N ASP A 276 -3.59 -11.44 -10.14
CA ASP A 276 -2.67 -12.58 -9.99
C ASP A 276 -1.22 -12.10 -9.87
N GLY A 277 -0.81 -11.12 -10.67
CA GLY A 277 0.49 -10.46 -10.59
C GLY A 277 0.73 -9.88 -9.20
N LEU A 278 -0.19 -9.06 -8.68
CA LEU A 278 -0.09 -8.48 -7.34
C LEU A 278 0.01 -9.55 -6.24
N VAL A 279 -0.86 -10.56 -6.27
CA VAL A 279 -0.83 -11.65 -5.26
C VAL A 279 0.50 -12.41 -5.33
N LYS A 280 0.98 -12.73 -6.53
CA LYS A 280 2.28 -13.41 -6.71
C LYS A 280 3.43 -12.56 -6.21
N SER A 281 3.46 -11.26 -6.51
CA SER A 281 4.52 -10.35 -6.04
C SER A 281 4.59 -10.31 -4.52
N VAL A 282 3.44 -10.17 -3.85
CA VAL A 282 3.35 -10.14 -2.38
C VAL A 282 3.78 -11.48 -1.77
N GLN A 283 3.33 -12.60 -2.34
CA GLN A 283 3.63 -13.93 -1.79
C GLN A 283 5.04 -14.43 -2.08
N LYS A 284 5.78 -13.81 -3.01
CA LYS A 284 7.07 -14.30 -3.52
C LYS A 284 8.11 -14.52 -2.42
N GLY A 285 8.22 -13.59 -1.47
CA GLY A 285 9.21 -13.67 -0.39
C GLY A 285 8.71 -14.31 0.90
N ILE A 286 7.46 -14.81 0.96
CA ILE A 286 6.87 -15.26 2.24
C ILE A 286 7.36 -16.68 2.47
N ALA A 287 8.01 -16.90 3.62
CA ALA A 287 8.44 -18.23 4.01
C ALA A 287 7.21 -19.15 4.16
N ARG A 288 7.16 -20.23 3.37
CA ARG A 288 6.08 -21.21 3.44
C ARG A 288 6.30 -22.14 4.63
N ALA A 289 5.63 -21.91 5.75
CA ALA A 289 5.60 -22.84 6.87
C ALA A 289 4.57 -23.97 6.63
N VAL A 290 4.82 -25.14 7.22
CA VAL A 290 4.07 -26.40 6.97
C VAL A 290 2.56 -26.30 7.27
N ASN A 291 2.13 -25.34 8.09
CA ASN A 291 0.74 -25.09 8.46
C ASN A 291 0.28 -23.65 8.15
N PHE A 292 0.95 -22.98 7.21
CA PHE A 292 0.69 -21.59 6.84
C PHE A 292 0.28 -21.53 5.38
N SER A 293 -0.99 -21.21 5.11
CA SER A 293 -1.47 -20.89 3.77
C SER A 293 -1.54 -19.36 3.66
N PRO A 294 -0.51 -18.68 3.11
CA PRO A 294 -0.55 -17.24 2.92
C PRO A 294 -1.76 -16.89 2.07
N GLY A 295 -2.55 -15.94 2.56
CA GLY A 295 -3.73 -15.46 1.87
C GLY A 295 -3.90 -13.98 2.13
N HIS A 296 -4.26 -13.27 1.06
CA HIS A 296 -4.38 -11.82 1.06
C HIS A 296 -5.80 -11.41 0.70
N CYS A 297 -6.37 -10.51 1.49
CA CYS A 297 -7.66 -9.91 1.19
C CYS A 297 -7.50 -8.99 -0.03
N THR A 298 -8.18 -9.35 -1.12
CA THR A 298 -8.25 -8.57 -2.36
C THR A 298 -9.64 -7.97 -2.58
N ALA A 299 -10.45 -7.85 -1.52
CA ALA A 299 -11.87 -7.53 -1.64
C ALA A 299 -12.13 -6.19 -2.34
N CYS A 300 -11.30 -5.16 -2.10
CA CYS A 300 -11.41 -3.88 -2.79
C CYS A 300 -11.14 -3.95 -4.30
N LEU A 301 -10.55 -5.04 -4.77
CA LEU A 301 -10.17 -5.29 -6.17
C LEU A 301 -11.15 -6.29 -6.83
N THR A 302 -11.58 -7.32 -6.09
CA THR A 302 -12.32 -8.47 -6.61
C THR A 302 -13.77 -8.59 -6.12
N GLY A 303 -14.15 -7.84 -5.08
CA GLY A 303 -15.45 -7.94 -4.42
C GLY A 303 -15.60 -9.17 -3.52
N LYS A 304 -14.57 -10.02 -3.41
CA LYS A 304 -14.58 -11.25 -2.60
C LYS A 304 -14.08 -10.94 -1.19
N TYR A 305 -14.99 -10.66 -0.28
CA TYR A 305 -14.68 -10.46 1.15
C TYR A 305 -14.49 -11.80 1.87
N PRO A 306 -13.66 -11.86 2.91
CA PRO A 306 -13.50 -13.06 3.73
C PRO A 306 -14.72 -13.37 4.61
N VAL A 307 -15.67 -12.44 4.67
CA VAL A 307 -16.95 -12.57 5.38
C VAL A 307 -18.09 -12.09 4.48
N PRO A 308 -19.32 -12.60 4.64
CA PRO A 308 -20.50 -11.99 4.02
C PRO A 308 -20.64 -10.53 4.44
N ILE A 309 -20.91 -9.66 3.47
CA ILE A 309 -21.20 -8.23 3.70
C ILE A 309 -22.68 -8.01 3.49
N GLU A 310 -23.35 -7.46 4.49
CA GLU A 310 -24.69 -6.90 4.34
C GLU A 310 -24.53 -5.49 3.73
N ILE A 311 -25.01 -5.33 2.48
CA ILE A 311 -24.91 -4.09 1.69
C ILE A 311 -26.26 -3.37 1.73
#